data_AF-A0A1S2P588-F1
#
_entry.id   AF-A0A1S2P588-F1
#
_cell.length_a   1.000
_cell.length_b   1.000
_cell.length_c   1.000
_cell.angle_alpha   90.00
_cell.angle_beta   90.00
_cell.angle_gamma   90.00
#
_symmetry.space_group_name_H-M   'P 1'
#
loop_
_entity.id
_entity.type
_entity.pdbx_description
1 polymer ?
#
loop_
_entity_poly.entity_id
_entity_poly.type
_entity_poly.pdbx_seq_one_letter_code
_entity_poly.pdbx_strand_id
1 'polypeptide(L)'
;MFRDEHDRHRDRGPGAAAPSAGPRRGPHQGRPRHRLRNLPLHDTAQNRIWLEIVQLALDLLAWMPMLALTGETRRWEPKRLRLRLFSAAAHLVTTGRRRWLRLGRHWPWTPIITTAFDRLQALPNPD
;
A
#
# COMPACT_ATOMS: atom_id res chain seq x y z
N MET A 1 -84.18 22.66 18.75
CA MET A 1 -84.79 21.75 19.72
C MET A 1 -83.64 21.05 20.45
N PHE A 2 -83.21 21.64 21.57
CA PHE A 2 -82.17 21.15 22.46
C PHE A 2 -82.77 20.03 23.34
N ARG A 3 -82.04 18.92 23.50
CA ARG A 3 -82.16 17.96 24.62
C ARG A 3 -80.93 17.03 24.56
N ASP A 4 -79.90 17.41 25.31
CA ASP A 4 -79.49 16.84 26.60
C ASP A 4 -78.61 15.60 26.44
N GLU A 5 -77.33 15.90 26.56
CA GLU A 5 -76.22 15.03 26.87
C GLU A 5 -76.31 14.67 28.36
N HIS A 6 -76.50 13.38 28.66
CA HIS A 6 -76.41 12.88 30.03
C HIS A 6 -75.30 11.84 30.11
N ASP A 7 -74.21 12.34 30.68
CA ASP A 7 -73.03 11.67 31.21
C ASP A 7 -73.37 10.41 32.04
N ARG A 8 -72.71 9.30 31.71
CA ARG A 8 -72.40 8.22 32.65
C ARG A 8 -71.01 7.65 32.35
N HIS A 9 -70.02 8.32 32.91
CA HIS A 9 -69.08 7.76 33.87
C HIS A 9 -68.92 6.22 33.92
N ARG A 10 -67.73 5.80 33.49
CA ARG A 10 -66.84 4.73 34.02
C ARG A 10 -67.47 3.40 34.47
N ASP A 11 -66.96 2.32 33.87
CA ASP A 11 -66.42 1.25 34.70
C ASP A 11 -65.14 0.61 34.12
N ARG A 12 -64.15 0.45 35.00
CA ARG A 12 -62.83 -0.13 34.75
C ARG A 12 -62.93 -1.65 34.81
N GLY A 13 -62.51 -2.34 33.75
CA GLY A 13 -62.10 -3.75 33.83
C GLY A 13 -60.61 -3.86 34.23
N PRO A 14 -60.23 -4.73 35.18
CA PRO A 14 -58.83 -4.96 35.55
C PRO A 14 -58.24 -6.09 34.68
N GLY A 15 -57.06 -5.87 34.08
CA GLY A 15 -56.42 -6.90 33.28
C GLY A 15 -54.97 -6.60 32.93
N ALA A 16 -54.08 -7.35 33.59
CA ALA A 16 -52.72 -7.71 33.18
C ALA A 16 -51.60 -6.63 33.26
N ALA A 17 -50.78 -6.77 34.31
CA ALA A 17 -49.32 -6.68 34.22
C ALA A 17 -48.82 -7.63 33.10
N ALA A 18 -47.75 -7.39 32.34
CA ALA A 18 -46.43 -6.88 32.70
C ALA A 18 -45.66 -6.44 31.43
N PRO A 19 -44.56 -5.69 31.57
CA PRO A 19 -43.69 -5.28 30.46
C PRO A 19 -42.69 -6.40 30.13
N SER A 20 -42.59 -6.79 28.85
CA SER A 20 -41.54 -7.70 28.37
C SER A 20 -40.81 -7.07 27.18
N ALA A 21 -39.99 -6.06 27.50
CA ALA A 21 -38.89 -5.65 26.65
C ALA A 21 -37.95 -6.86 26.49
N GLY A 22 -37.91 -7.41 25.26
CA GLY A 22 -37.05 -8.53 24.89
C GLY A 22 -35.56 -8.22 25.16
N PRO A 23 -34.74 -9.26 25.33
CA PRO A 23 -33.41 -9.13 25.88
C PRO A 23 -32.50 -8.32 24.94
N ARG A 24 -31.98 -7.20 25.46
CA ARG A 24 -30.78 -6.54 24.96
C ARG A 24 -29.65 -7.57 24.89
N ARG A 25 -29.41 -8.16 23.72
CA ARG A 25 -28.13 -8.82 23.41
C ARG A 25 -27.25 -7.81 22.70
N GLY A 26 -26.12 -7.55 23.35
CA GLY A 26 -25.17 -6.52 23.03
C GLY A 26 -24.39 -6.70 21.71
N PRO A 27 -23.45 -5.78 21.48
CA PRO A 27 -22.84 -5.53 20.19
C PRO A 27 -21.74 -6.56 19.85
N HIS A 28 -21.40 -6.62 18.57
CA HIS A 28 -20.21 -7.28 18.02
C HIS A 28 -20.23 -8.81 17.89
N GLN A 29 -20.79 -9.31 16.78
CA GLN A 29 -20.18 -10.49 16.14
C GLN A 29 -20.24 -10.46 14.62
N GLY A 30 -19.80 -9.34 14.04
CA GLY A 30 -19.06 -9.45 12.80
C GLY A 30 -17.75 -10.16 13.15
N ARG A 31 -17.67 -11.47 12.90
CA ARG A 31 -16.40 -12.19 12.97
C ARG A 31 -15.37 -11.33 12.24
N PRO A 32 -14.21 -11.00 12.84
CA PRO A 32 -13.16 -10.36 12.07
C PRO A 32 -12.76 -11.38 11.00
N ARG A 33 -13.35 -11.21 9.81
CA ARG A 33 -12.68 -11.57 8.58
C ARG A 33 -11.34 -10.90 8.75
N HIS A 34 -10.32 -11.71 8.90
CA HIS A 34 -8.91 -11.39 8.97
C HIS A 34 -8.57 -10.67 7.66
N ARG A 35 -9.10 -9.46 7.55
CA ARG A 35 -8.69 -8.47 6.59
C ARG A 35 -7.32 -8.10 7.10
N LEU A 36 -6.34 -8.53 6.33
CA LEU A 36 -5.01 -7.98 6.22
C LEU A 36 -5.14 -6.46 6.05
N ARG A 37 -5.47 -5.77 7.14
CA ARG A 37 -5.83 -4.35 7.23
C ARG A 37 -4.63 -3.43 7.08
N ASN A 38 -3.46 -3.99 6.79
CA ASN A 38 -2.24 -3.25 6.55
C ASN A 38 -1.79 -3.29 5.08
N LEU A 39 -2.59 -3.86 4.16
CA LEU A 39 -2.32 -3.80 2.73
C LEU A 39 -3.34 -2.89 2.02
N PRO A 40 -2.92 -2.09 1.01
CA PRO A 40 -3.70 -0.97 0.51
C PRO A 40 -4.91 -1.37 -0.37
N LEU A 41 -5.14 -2.65 -0.65
CA LEU A 41 -6.24 -3.12 -1.52
C LEU A 41 -6.94 -4.37 -1.00
N HIS A 42 -8.25 -4.43 -1.25
CA HIS A 42 -9.21 -5.37 -0.66
C HIS A 42 -9.34 -6.72 -1.37
N ASP A 43 -8.51 -6.97 -2.38
CA ASP A 43 -8.52 -8.22 -3.15
C ASP A 43 -7.18 -8.98 -3.04
N THR A 44 -7.28 -10.29 -2.81
CA THR A 44 -6.14 -11.16 -2.45
C THR A 44 -5.23 -11.50 -3.63
N ALA A 45 -5.73 -11.37 -4.86
CA ALA A 45 -4.96 -11.60 -6.08
C ALA A 45 -4.05 -10.39 -6.43
N GLN A 46 -4.56 -9.17 -6.24
CA GLN A 46 -3.81 -7.94 -6.53
C GLN A 46 -2.66 -7.72 -5.54
N ASN A 47 -2.89 -8.04 -4.26
CA ASN A 47 -1.84 -8.01 -3.24
C ASN A 47 -0.73 -9.04 -3.52
N ARG A 48 -1.04 -10.18 -4.16
CA ARG A 48 -0.01 -11.13 -4.60
C ARG A 48 0.89 -10.54 -5.68
N ILE A 49 0.31 -10.00 -6.76
CA ILE A 49 1.10 -9.34 -7.83
C ILE A 49 1.95 -8.21 -7.25
N TRP A 50 1.39 -7.43 -6.32
CA TRP A 50 2.15 -6.37 -5.64
C TRP A 50 3.34 -6.94 -4.84
N LEU A 51 3.12 -8.02 -4.09
CA LEU A 51 4.20 -8.69 -3.33
C LEU A 51 5.28 -9.24 -4.26
N GLU A 52 4.91 -9.88 -5.37
CA GLU A 52 5.88 -10.38 -6.36
C GLU A 52 6.72 -9.24 -6.96
N ILE A 53 6.10 -8.11 -7.31
CA ILE A 53 6.83 -6.95 -7.83
C ILE A 53 7.81 -6.40 -6.77
N VAL A 54 7.36 -6.31 -5.51
CA VAL A 54 8.22 -5.84 -4.41
C VAL A 54 9.37 -6.81 -4.17
N GLN A 55 9.11 -8.12 -4.19
CA GLN A 55 10.13 -9.17 -4.07
C GLN A 55 11.20 -9.00 -5.16
N LEU A 56 10.78 -8.93 -6.42
CA LEU A 56 11.69 -8.72 -7.56
C LEU A 56 12.50 -7.42 -7.42
N ALA A 57 11.87 -6.33 -6.99
CA ALA A 57 12.57 -5.07 -6.78
C ALA A 57 13.63 -5.18 -5.66
N LEU A 58 13.33 -5.92 -4.59
CA LEU A 58 14.28 -6.16 -3.50
C LEU A 58 15.43 -7.08 -3.92
N ASP A 59 15.15 -8.12 -4.71
CA ASP A 59 16.17 -9.01 -5.26
C ASP A 59 17.13 -8.24 -6.18
N LEU A 60 16.59 -7.41 -7.08
CA LEU A 60 17.39 -6.51 -7.92
C LEU A 60 18.24 -5.54 -7.09
N LEU A 61 17.67 -4.97 -6.01
CA LEU A 61 18.40 -4.07 -5.13
C LEU A 61 19.51 -4.78 -4.34
N ALA A 62 19.29 -6.03 -3.95
CA ALA A 62 20.29 -6.83 -3.24
C ALA A 62 21.47 -7.22 -4.15
N TRP A 63 21.20 -7.47 -5.44
CA TRP A 63 22.22 -7.93 -6.39
C TRP A 63 22.96 -6.78 -7.09
N MET A 64 22.33 -5.61 -7.23
CA MET A 64 22.94 -4.44 -7.86
C MET A 64 24.33 -4.08 -7.27
N PRO A 65 24.55 -4.04 -5.95
CA PRO A 65 25.87 -3.75 -5.39
C PRO A 65 26.95 -4.77 -5.77
N MET A 66 26.56 -6.02 -6.05
CA MET A 66 27.49 -7.06 -6.49
C MET A 66 27.84 -6.91 -7.97
N LEU A 67 26.88 -6.49 -8.80
CA LEU A 67 27.05 -6.41 -10.26
C LEU A 67 27.65 -5.08 -10.73
N ALA A 68 27.28 -3.97 -10.09
CA ALA A 68 27.54 -2.63 -10.62
C ALA A 68 28.39 -1.75 -9.69
N LEU A 69 28.37 -1.98 -8.38
CA LEU A 69 29.05 -1.14 -7.38
C LEU A 69 30.36 -1.77 -6.90
N THR A 70 31.34 -0.94 -6.52
CA THR A 70 32.64 -1.41 -6.02
C THR A 70 33.16 -0.57 -4.87
N GLY A 71 34.05 -1.16 -4.07
CA GLY A 71 34.67 -0.48 -2.94
C GLY A 71 33.62 -0.05 -1.91
N GLU A 72 33.71 1.19 -1.45
CA GLU A 72 32.85 1.72 -0.39
C GLU A 72 31.36 1.82 -0.81
N THR A 73 31.08 1.91 -2.11
CA THR A 73 29.71 1.99 -2.63
C THR A 73 28.95 0.67 -2.51
N ARG A 74 29.65 -0.47 -2.48
CA ARG A 74 29.06 -1.80 -2.28
C ARG A 74 28.51 -1.99 -0.86
N ARG A 75 29.06 -1.26 0.12
CA ARG A 75 28.69 -1.34 1.54
C ARG A 75 27.57 -0.36 1.91
N TRP A 76 27.00 0.35 0.95
CA TRP A 76 25.93 1.28 1.23
C TRP A 76 24.66 0.56 1.66
N GLU A 77 24.03 1.09 2.71
CA GLU A 77 22.70 0.65 3.10
C GLU A 77 21.68 0.86 1.95
N PRO A 78 20.67 -0.02 1.81
CA PRO A 78 19.62 0.12 0.80
C PRO A 78 18.95 1.50 0.78
N LYS A 79 18.77 2.10 1.97
CA LYS A 79 18.23 3.46 2.12
C LYS A 79 19.11 4.51 1.45
N ARG A 80 20.43 4.39 1.59
CA ARG A 80 21.41 5.28 0.99
C ARG A 80 21.44 5.12 -0.53
N LEU A 81 21.32 3.89 -1.04
CA LEU A 81 21.17 3.62 -2.48
C LEU A 81 19.92 4.29 -3.05
N ARG A 82 18.77 4.14 -2.37
CA ARG A 82 17.51 4.75 -2.82
C ARG A 82 17.59 6.28 -2.93
N LEU A 83 18.20 6.93 -1.95
CA LEU A 83 18.29 8.40 -1.92
C LEU A 83 19.36 8.94 -2.88
N ARG A 84 20.44 8.21 -3.15
CA ARG A 84 21.56 8.72 -3.95
C ARG A 84 21.51 8.30 -5.41
N LEU A 85 21.05 7.08 -5.67
CA LEU A 85 21.05 6.45 -6.99
C LEU A 85 19.67 6.57 -7.65
N PHE A 86 18.61 6.15 -6.97
CA PHE A 86 17.26 6.13 -7.55
C PHE A 86 16.51 7.45 -7.45
N SER A 87 16.96 8.37 -6.58
CA SER A 87 16.38 9.72 -6.47
C SER A 87 17.19 10.75 -7.26
N ALA A 88 18.18 10.32 -8.05
CA ALA A 88 18.95 11.22 -8.90
C ALA A 88 18.02 11.83 -9.97
N ALA A 89 18.01 13.15 -10.07
CA ALA A 89 17.29 13.84 -11.13
C ALA A 89 17.94 13.52 -12.48
N ALA A 90 17.18 12.87 -13.36
CA ALA A 90 17.65 12.44 -14.66
C ALA A 90 16.56 12.61 -15.72
N HIS A 91 16.96 12.94 -16.94
CA HIS A 91 16.06 12.92 -18.09
C HIS A 91 16.28 11.64 -18.89
N LEU A 92 15.24 10.81 -19.00
CA LEU A 92 15.24 9.66 -19.89
C LEU A 92 14.82 10.12 -21.29
N VAL A 93 15.77 10.14 -22.21
CA VAL A 93 15.54 10.51 -23.61
C VAL A 93 15.55 9.25 -24.46
N THR A 94 14.44 8.98 -25.14
CA THR A 94 14.36 7.88 -26.11
C THR A 94 14.54 8.44 -27.51
N THR A 95 15.54 7.95 -28.24
CA THR A 95 15.79 8.34 -29.64
C THR A 95 15.97 7.09 -30.51
N GLY A 96 15.13 6.96 -31.54
CA GLY A 96 15.07 5.75 -32.37
C GLY A 96 14.85 4.50 -31.50
N ARG A 97 15.87 3.64 -31.42
CA ARG A 97 15.89 2.41 -30.59
C ARG A 97 16.84 2.49 -29.38
N ARG A 98 17.38 3.68 -29.07
CA ARG A 98 18.32 3.89 -27.96
C ARG A 98 17.67 4.73 -26.86
N ARG A 99 17.92 4.34 -25.61
CA ARG A 99 17.51 5.08 -24.41
C ARG A 99 18.75 5.73 -23.79
N TRP A 100 18.67 7.04 -23.59
CA TRP A 100 19.74 7.85 -23.01
C TRP A 100 19.30 8.39 -21.66
N LEU A 101 20.11 8.17 -20.63
CA LEU A 101 19.89 8.73 -19.30
C LEU A 101 20.79 9.98 -19.15
N ARG A 102 20.18 11.17 -19.18
CA ARG A 102 20.91 12.43 -18.96
C ARG A 102 20.87 12.79 -17.49
N LEU A 103 22.01 12.64 -16.81
CA LEU A 103 22.19 12.99 -15.41
C LEU A 103 22.66 14.45 -15.27
N GLY A 104 22.30 15.09 -14.15
CA GLY A 104 22.81 16.41 -13.81
C GLY A 104 24.34 16.40 -13.68
N ARG A 105 25.02 17.30 -14.40
CA ARG A 105 26.51 17.37 -14.42
C ARG A 105 27.12 17.62 -13.04
N HIS A 106 26.47 18.43 -12.21
CA HIS A 106 26.97 18.82 -10.88
C HIS A 106 26.48 17.90 -9.74
N TRP A 107 25.78 16.80 -10.05
CA TRP A 107 25.31 15.90 -9.00
C TRP A 107 26.47 15.02 -8.51
N PRO A 108 26.77 14.98 -7.19
CA PRO A 108 27.99 14.37 -6.67
C PRO A 108 28.08 12.86 -6.91
N TRP A 109 26.94 12.20 -7.16
CA TRP A 109 26.88 10.75 -7.37
C TRP A 109 26.81 10.36 -8.86
N THR A 110 26.83 11.33 -9.78
CA THR A 110 26.82 11.06 -11.24
C THR A 110 27.96 10.13 -11.68
N PRO A 111 29.22 10.31 -11.24
CA PRO A 111 30.30 9.40 -11.64
C PRO A 111 30.03 7.96 -11.23
N ILE A 112 29.44 7.75 -10.04
CA ILE A 112 29.11 6.41 -9.53
C ILE A 112 28.03 5.76 -10.40
N ILE A 113 26.98 6.53 -10.77
CA ILE A 113 25.90 6.02 -11.63
C ILE A 113 26.46 5.64 -13.01
N THR A 114 27.29 6.49 -13.61
CA THR A 114 27.87 6.23 -14.94
C THR A 114 28.79 5.01 -14.91
N THR A 115 29.73 4.91 -13.96
CA THR A 115 30.61 3.74 -13.82
C THR A 115 29.84 2.45 -13.54
N ALA A 116 28.77 2.52 -12.73
CA ALA A 116 27.90 1.38 -12.48
C ALA A 116 27.22 0.90 -13.78
N PHE A 117 26.75 1.84 -14.61
CA PHE A 117 26.12 1.53 -15.89
C PHE A 117 27.10 0.96 -16.91
N ASP A 118 28.31 1.52 -17.01
CA ASP A 118 29.38 1.01 -17.89
C ASP A 118 29.75 -0.43 -17.53
N ARG A 119 29.79 -0.77 -16.25
CA ARG A 119 30.04 -2.15 -15.80
C ARG A 119 28.93 -3.10 -16.17
N LEU A 120 27.67 -2.70 -15.98
CA LEU A 120 26.53 -3.52 -16.37
C LEU A 120 26.53 -3.80 -17.88
N GLN A 121 26.94 -2.83 -18.70
CA GLN A 121 27.09 -3.04 -20.15
C GLN A 121 28.27 -3.94 -20.51
N ALA A 122 29.31 -3.97 -19.66
CA ALA A 122 30.47 -4.84 -19.86
C ALA A 122 30.25 -6.28 -19.37
N LEU A 123 29.13 -6.58 -18.72
CA LEU A 123 28.81 -7.95 -18.31
C LEU A 123 28.62 -8.83 -19.57
N PRO A 124 29.19 -10.04 -19.59
CA PRO A 124 29.00 -10.97 -20.69
C PRO A 124 27.52 -11.32 -20.80
N ASN A 125 27.00 -11.35 -22.02
CA ASN A 125 25.67 -11.85 -22.27
C ASN A 125 25.67 -13.35 -21.95
N PRO A 126 24.74 -13.87 -21.13
CA PRO A 126 24.66 -15.31 -20.93
C PRO A 126 24.37 -15.99 -22.27
N ASP A 127 25.12 -17.07 -22.55
CA ASP A 127 24.95 -17.93 -23.73
C ASP A 127 23.59 -18.66 -23.72
#